data_AF-A0AAW9I9X8-F1
#
_entry.id   AF-A0AAW9I9X8-F1
#
_cell.length_a   1.000
_cell.length_b   1.000
_cell.length_c   1.000
_cell.angle_alpha   90.00
_cell.angle_beta   90.00
_cell.angle_gamma   90.00
#
_symmetry.space_group_name_H-M   'P 1'
#
loop_
_entity.id
_entity.type
_entity.pdbx_description
1 polymer ?
#
loop_
_entity_poly.entity_id
_entity_poly.type
_entity_poly.pdbx_seq_one_letter_code
_entity_poly.pdbx_strand_id
1 'polypeptide(L)'
;SQALGTDVSQMLSVMIPASTLGNVMAIIMAGVLGRVATVKPNWTGNGKLMKSDSGDLEEKTENKLDLKMLGMGLLLAMTFFTFGTIVGKLIPSIHAYAWMIIGVAAAKILGILPKKFEQAAQQWGQFVMTNLTSALLVGIGISMIDLKAVAESISPLYLVLVFVVIAGVTIGAGV
;
A
#
# COMPACT_ATOMS: atom_id res chain seq x y z
N SER A 1 18.43 -10.35 1.11
CA SER A 1 18.51 -11.83 1.08
C SER A 1 17.85 -12.53 2.27
N GLN A 2 17.13 -11.85 3.18
CA GLN A 2 17.15 -12.26 4.59
C GLN A 2 15.98 -13.12 5.11
N ALA A 3 15.04 -13.59 4.28
CA ALA A 3 13.98 -14.51 4.74
C ALA A 3 13.87 -15.80 3.89
N LEU A 4 14.06 -15.71 2.57
CA LEU A 4 13.89 -16.84 1.65
C LEU A 4 15.18 -17.32 0.98
N GLY A 5 16.33 -16.66 1.24
CA GLY A 5 17.62 -16.99 0.62
C GLY A 5 17.69 -16.79 -0.90
N THR A 6 16.57 -16.46 -1.54
CA THR A 6 16.44 -16.19 -2.98
C THR A 6 16.69 -14.72 -3.29
N ASP A 7 17.15 -14.45 -4.51
CA ASP A 7 17.43 -13.10 -4.97
C ASP A 7 16.14 -12.26 -5.00
N VAL A 8 16.23 -11.00 -4.55
CA VAL A 8 15.07 -10.09 -4.49
C VAL A 8 14.49 -9.89 -5.89
N SER A 9 15.33 -9.84 -6.92
CA SER A 9 14.91 -9.68 -8.30
C SER A 9 14.10 -10.88 -8.79
N GLN A 10 14.45 -12.10 -8.39
CA GLN A 10 13.68 -13.31 -8.75
C GLN A 10 12.29 -13.31 -8.12
N MET A 11 12.19 -12.90 -6.85
CA MET A 11 10.90 -12.74 -6.17
C MET A 11 10.04 -11.65 -6.81
N LEU A 12 10.65 -10.51 -7.15
CA LEU A 12 9.97 -9.40 -7.81
C LEU A 12 9.50 -9.78 -9.23
N SER A 13 10.29 -10.53 -9.99
CA SER A 13 9.92 -11.00 -11.34
C SER A 13 8.68 -11.90 -11.36
N VAL A 14 8.35 -12.60 -10.26
CA VAL A 14 7.09 -13.37 -10.13
C VAL A 14 5.96 -12.52 -9.57
N MET A 15 6.25 -11.64 -8.60
CA MET A 15 5.23 -10.81 -7.93
C MET A 15 4.68 -9.69 -8.82
N ILE A 16 5.52 -9.07 -9.66
CA ILE A 16 5.10 -7.90 -10.45
C ILE A 16 4.09 -8.27 -11.55
N PRO A 17 4.26 -9.38 -12.30
CA PRO A 17 3.21 -9.89 -13.20
C PRO A 17 1.91 -10.20 -12.47
N ALA A 18 2.01 -10.87 -11.32
CA ALA A 18 0.87 -11.23 -10.49
C ALA A 18 0.06 -9.99 -10.09
N SER A 19 0.77 -8.96 -9.60
CA SER A 19 0.19 -7.70 -9.15
C SER A 19 -0.47 -6.93 -10.30
N THR A 20 0.20 -6.86 -11.45
CA THR A 20 -0.32 -6.15 -12.64
C THR A 20 -1.58 -6.81 -13.17
N LEU A 21 -1.55 -8.14 -13.34
CA LEU A 21 -2.71 -8.91 -13.80
C LEU A 21 -3.84 -8.90 -12.76
N GLY A 22 -3.49 -8.97 -11.48
CA GLY A 22 -4.42 -8.84 -10.35
C GLY A 22 -5.16 -7.51 -10.36
N ASN A 23 -4.46 -6.40 -10.61
CA ASN A 23 -5.08 -5.07 -10.73
C ASN A 23 -6.06 -5.01 -11.91
N VAL A 24 -5.71 -5.56 -13.07
CA VAL A 24 -6.61 -5.62 -14.23
C VAL A 24 -7.87 -6.43 -13.89
N MET A 25 -7.70 -7.62 -13.31
CA MET A 25 -8.83 -8.47 -12.91
C MET A 25 -9.69 -7.82 -11.81
N ALA A 26 -9.08 -7.08 -10.87
CA ALA A 26 -9.79 -6.34 -9.85
C ALA A 26 -10.66 -5.22 -10.45
N ILE A 27 -10.17 -4.50 -11.46
CA ILE A 27 -10.96 -3.48 -12.18
C ILE A 27 -12.16 -4.11 -12.89
N ILE A 28 -11.97 -5.27 -13.54
CA ILE A 28 -13.05 -6.01 -14.18
C ILE A 28 -14.09 -6.45 -13.15
N MET A 29 -13.66 -7.03 -12.03
CA MET A 29 -14.54 -7.46 -10.94
C MET A 29 -15.29 -6.29 -10.29
N ALA A 30 -14.65 -5.13 -10.13
CA ALA A 30 -15.31 -3.92 -9.66
C ALA A 30 -16.43 -3.47 -10.63
N GLY A 31 -16.19 -3.55 -11.94
CA GLY A 31 -17.22 -3.28 -12.96
C GLY A 31 -18.38 -4.28 -12.92
N VAL A 32 -18.09 -5.57 -12.74
CA VAL A 32 -19.11 -6.62 -12.57
C VAL A 32 -19.94 -6.36 -11.31
N LEU A 33 -19.30 -6.07 -10.17
CA LEU A 33 -19.99 -5.70 -8.94
C LEU A 33 -20.84 -4.44 -9.09
N GLY A 34 -20.35 -3.43 -9.82
CA GLY A 34 -21.12 -2.24 -10.12
C GLY A 34 -22.42 -2.56 -10.87
N ARG A 35 -22.40 -3.54 -11.78
CA ARG A 35 -23.61 -4.03 -12.47
C ARG A 35 -24.48 -4.91 -11.58
N VAL A 36 -23.90 -5.73 -10.70
CA VAL A 36 -24.67 -6.51 -9.71
C VAL A 36 -25.39 -5.58 -8.73
N ALA A 37 -24.76 -4.49 -8.33
CA ALA A 37 -25.33 -3.49 -7.43
C ALA A 37 -26.60 -2.82 -8.00
N THR A 38 -26.71 -2.66 -9.33
CA THR A 38 -27.94 -2.13 -9.95
C THR A 38 -29.08 -3.14 -9.96
N VAL A 39 -28.76 -4.45 -10.04
CA VAL A 39 -29.76 -5.53 -10.03
C VAL A 39 -30.18 -5.90 -8.60
N LYS A 40 -29.27 -5.81 -7.63
CA LYS A 40 -29.54 -6.03 -6.20
C LYS A 40 -29.19 -4.78 -5.37
N PRO A 41 -30.11 -3.81 -5.29
CA PRO A 41 -29.89 -2.57 -4.51
C PRO A 41 -29.60 -2.81 -3.03
N ASN A 42 -30.07 -3.92 -2.46
CA ASN A 42 -29.81 -4.27 -1.05
C ASN A 42 -28.35 -4.66 -0.77
N TRP A 43 -27.53 -4.87 -1.80
CA TRP A 43 -26.11 -5.25 -1.68
C TRP A 43 -25.16 -4.05 -1.88
N THR A 44 -25.70 -2.84 -2.05
CA THR A 44 -24.93 -1.62 -2.28
C THR A 44 -25.23 -0.57 -1.21
N GLY A 45 -24.17 0.12 -0.75
CA GLY A 45 -24.30 1.34 0.05
C GLY A 45 -24.39 2.61 -0.79
N ASN A 46 -24.54 2.50 -2.12
CA ASN A 46 -24.57 3.61 -3.09
C ASN A 46 -23.42 4.60 -2.90
N GLY A 47 -22.20 4.07 -2.75
CA GLY A 47 -20.99 4.87 -2.52
C GLY A 47 -20.65 5.12 -1.05
N LYS A 48 -21.51 4.71 -0.10
CA LYS A 48 -21.20 4.72 1.33
C LYS A 48 -20.73 3.34 1.80
N LEU A 49 -19.55 3.31 2.45
CA LEU A 49 -19.00 2.09 3.05
C LEU A 49 -19.51 1.85 4.49
N MET A 50 -19.74 2.92 5.26
CA MET A 50 -20.30 2.83 6.61
C MET A 50 -21.84 2.93 6.58
N LYS A 51 -22.50 2.10 7.40
CA LYS A 51 -23.98 2.08 7.54
C LYS A 51 -24.52 3.25 8.38
N SER A 52 -23.65 3.96 9.11
CA SER A 52 -23.99 5.15 9.89
C SER A 52 -23.00 6.27 9.59
N ASP A 53 -23.51 7.48 9.33
CA ASP A 53 -22.72 8.73 9.24
C ASP A 53 -22.27 9.16 10.65
N SER A 54 -21.49 8.33 11.34
CA SER A 54 -20.92 8.66 12.64
C SER A 54 -19.56 9.30 12.45
N GLY A 55 -19.56 10.63 12.42
CA GLY A 55 -18.37 11.46 12.60
C GLY A 55 -18.19 12.41 11.44
N ASP A 56 -18.33 13.71 11.72
CA ASP A 56 -17.73 14.77 10.92
C ASP A 56 -16.35 14.30 10.47
N LEU A 57 -16.20 14.05 9.17
CA LEU A 57 -14.89 13.96 8.56
C LEU A 57 -14.28 15.33 8.80
N GLU A 58 -13.43 15.46 9.83
CA GLU A 58 -12.68 16.69 10.09
C GLU A 58 -12.13 17.15 8.73
N GLU A 59 -12.65 18.27 8.24
CA GLU A 59 -12.22 18.84 6.97
C GLU A 59 -10.70 18.90 7.03
N LYS A 60 -10.05 18.12 6.16
CA LYS A 60 -8.61 18.19 5.99
C LYS A 60 -8.32 19.62 5.59
N THR A 61 -7.92 20.43 6.56
CA THR A 61 -7.51 21.80 6.33
C THR A 61 -6.42 21.70 5.28
N GLU A 62 -6.64 22.32 4.12
CA GLU A 62 -5.65 22.38 3.05
C GLU A 62 -4.41 23.08 3.61
N ASN A 63 -3.50 22.29 4.18
CA ASN A 63 -2.23 22.79 4.64
C ASN A 63 -1.45 23.17 3.39
N LYS A 64 -1.31 24.49 3.18
CA LYS A 64 -0.44 25.06 2.15
C LYS A 64 0.92 24.35 2.22
N LEU A 65 1.45 23.97 1.05
CA LEU A 65 2.77 23.36 0.96
C LEU A 65 3.82 24.28 1.58
N ASP A 66 4.35 23.86 2.72
CA ASP A 66 5.42 24.53 3.43
C ASP A 66 6.67 23.65 3.38
N LEU A 67 7.76 24.18 2.81
CA LEU A 67 9.06 23.52 2.76
C LEU A 67 9.53 23.07 4.14
N LYS A 68 9.23 23.86 5.19
CA LYS A 68 9.59 23.52 6.56
C LYS A 68 8.84 22.29 7.05
N MET A 69 7.56 22.14 6.68
CA MET A 69 6.77 20.96 7.02
C MET A 69 7.22 19.72 6.25
N LEU A 70 7.60 19.86 4.98
CA LEU A 70 8.21 18.77 4.21
C LEU A 70 9.52 18.29 4.85
N GLY A 71 10.40 19.23 5.23
CA GLY A 71 11.65 18.90 5.91
C GLY A 71 11.43 18.21 7.27
N MET A 72 10.48 18.70 8.07
CA MET A 72 10.10 18.04 9.33
C MET A 72 9.55 16.63 9.11
N GLY A 73 8.70 16.43 8.10
CA GLY A 73 8.16 15.13 7.74
C GLY A 73 9.22 14.14 7.28
N LEU A 74 10.17 14.59 6.45
CA LEU A 74 11.32 13.79 6.03
C LEU A 74 12.19 13.37 7.21
N LEU A 75 12.55 14.33 8.09
CA LEU A 75 13.34 14.02 9.28
C LEU A 75 12.63 13.02 10.19
N LEU A 76 11.33 13.18 10.40
CA LEU A 76 10.53 12.25 11.19
C LEU A 76 10.53 10.83 10.59
N ALA A 77 10.35 10.72 9.27
CA ALA A 77 10.43 9.44 8.57
C ALA A 77 11.81 8.78 8.75
N MET A 78 12.89 9.56 8.60
CA MET A 78 14.26 9.08 8.81
C MET A 78 14.52 8.66 10.26
N THR A 79 13.96 9.36 11.25
CA THR A 79 14.06 8.99 12.67
C THR A 79 13.41 7.64 12.93
N PHE A 80 12.16 7.42 12.50
CA PHE A 80 11.48 6.14 12.70
C PHE A 80 12.11 4.99 11.92
N PHE A 81 12.65 5.26 10.72
CA PHE A 81 13.41 4.28 9.98
C PHE A 81 14.70 3.90 10.71
N THR A 82 15.45 4.89 11.20
CA THR A 82 16.68 4.66 11.99
C THR A 82 16.37 3.89 13.27
N PHE A 83 15.30 4.25 13.97
CA PHE A 83 14.80 3.48 15.13
C PHE A 83 14.50 2.03 14.76
N GLY A 84 13.71 1.79 13.70
CA GLY A 84 13.37 0.43 13.25
C GLY A 84 14.59 -0.39 12.86
N THR A 85 15.60 0.22 12.26
CA THR A 85 16.86 -0.47 11.92
C THR A 85 17.72 -0.79 13.15
N ILE A 86 17.75 0.10 14.15
CA ILE A 86 18.45 -0.17 15.42
C ILE A 86 17.78 -1.35 16.15
N VAL A 87 16.45 -1.33 16.28
CA VAL A 87 15.70 -2.42 16.93
C VAL A 87 15.83 -3.72 16.13
N GLY A 88 15.77 -3.65 14.79
CA GLY A 88 15.97 -4.82 13.93
C GLY A 88 17.36 -5.44 14.05
N LYS A 89 18.40 -4.67 14.41
CA LYS A 89 19.73 -5.22 14.73
C LYS A 89 19.77 -5.94 16.08
N LEU A 90 18.98 -5.48 17.05
CA LEU A 90 18.88 -6.10 18.38
C LEU A 90 18.03 -7.38 18.35
N ILE A 91 16.96 -7.40 17.53
CA ILE A 91 16.05 -8.53 17.36
C ILE A 91 15.98 -8.91 15.87
N PRO A 92 16.95 -9.70 15.37
CA PRO A 92 17.11 -9.98 13.94
C PRO A 92 16.06 -10.92 13.34
N SER A 93 15.18 -11.50 14.16
CA SER A 93 14.08 -12.37 13.68
C SER A 93 13.02 -11.62 12.88
N ILE A 94 12.93 -10.29 13.03
CA ILE A 94 11.91 -9.46 12.40
C ILE A 94 12.59 -8.37 11.57
N HIS A 95 12.11 -8.17 10.35
CA HIS A 95 12.66 -7.19 9.43
C HIS A 95 12.52 -5.75 9.95
N ALA A 96 13.50 -4.89 9.67
CA ALA A 96 13.56 -3.51 10.18
C ALA A 96 12.31 -2.66 9.84
N TYR A 97 11.70 -2.86 8.67
CA TYR A 97 10.47 -2.15 8.30
C TYR A 97 9.28 -2.50 9.21
N ALA A 98 9.19 -3.73 9.72
CA ALA A 98 8.12 -4.11 10.63
C ALA A 98 8.28 -3.38 11.98
N TRP A 99 9.51 -3.30 12.51
CA TRP A 99 9.80 -2.53 13.72
C TRP A 99 9.53 -1.03 13.55
N MET A 100 9.83 -0.48 12.38
CA MET A 100 9.46 0.90 12.04
C MET A 100 7.93 1.10 12.09
N ILE A 101 7.14 0.23 11.45
CA ILE A 101 5.67 0.33 11.44
C ILE A 101 5.10 0.24 12.86
N ILE A 102 5.58 -0.74 13.65
CA ILE A 102 5.17 -0.90 15.05
C ILE A 102 5.51 0.35 15.87
N GLY A 103 6.72 0.91 15.69
CA GLY A 103 7.16 2.12 16.38
C GLY A 103 6.30 3.34 16.06
N VAL A 104 5.97 3.55 14.78
CA VAL A 104 5.07 4.64 14.35
C VAL A 104 3.67 4.45 14.93
N ALA A 105 3.12 3.23 14.87
CA ALA A 105 1.79 2.92 15.41
C ALA A 105 1.74 3.14 16.92
N ALA A 106 2.75 2.67 17.67
CA ALA A 106 2.87 2.88 19.11
C ALA A 106 2.96 4.37 19.44
N ALA A 107 3.79 5.14 18.74
CA ALA A 107 3.93 6.59 18.96
C ALA A 107 2.61 7.34 18.72
N LYS A 108 1.83 6.92 17.73
CA LYS A 108 0.50 7.48 17.44
C LYS A 108 -0.52 7.13 18.52
N ILE A 109 -0.58 5.87 18.95
CA ILE A 109 -1.55 5.40 19.97
C ILE A 109 -1.25 6.02 21.34
N LEU A 110 0.03 6.16 21.70
CA LEU A 110 0.45 6.76 22.97
C LEU A 110 0.32 8.30 22.98
N GLY A 111 -0.06 8.93 21.85
CA GLY A 111 -0.20 10.38 21.76
C GLY A 111 1.11 11.15 21.95
N ILE A 112 2.26 10.50 21.71
CA ILE A 112 3.59 11.08 21.91
C ILE A 112 3.89 12.15 20.85
N LEU A 113 3.30 12.01 19.66
CA LEU A 113 3.52 12.91 18.53
C LEU A 113 2.50 14.06 18.53
N PRO A 114 2.94 15.33 18.67
CA PRO A 114 2.06 16.47 18.48
C PRO A 114 1.45 16.52 17.08
N LYS A 115 0.21 17.01 16.95
CA LYS A 115 -0.52 17.13 15.66
C LYS A 115 0.31 17.77 14.53
N LYS A 116 1.19 18.73 14.86
CA LYS A 116 2.09 19.38 13.90
C LYS A 116 3.02 18.39 13.17
N PHE A 117 3.57 17.41 13.90
CA PHE A 117 4.46 16.41 13.31
C PHE A 117 3.69 15.37 12.50
N GLU A 118 2.47 15.04 12.92
CA GLU A 118 1.58 14.17 12.14
C GLU A 118 1.22 14.81 10.79
N GLN A 119 0.86 16.09 10.79
CA GLN A 119 0.59 16.85 9.58
C GLN A 119 1.81 16.95 8.67
N ALA A 120 3.00 17.21 9.24
CA ALA A 120 4.25 17.25 8.49
C ALA A 120 4.57 15.89 7.84
N ALA A 121 4.38 14.79 8.57
CA ALA A 121 4.57 13.43 8.04
C ALA A 121 3.56 13.09 6.94
N GLN A 122 2.30 13.47 7.13
CA GLN A 122 1.26 13.30 6.12
C GLN A 122 1.58 14.10 4.84
N GLN A 123 2.04 15.34 4.98
CA GLN A 123 2.39 16.20 3.86
C GLN A 123 3.63 15.69 3.10
N TRP A 124 4.64 15.21 3.82
CA TRP A 124 5.78 14.52 3.23
C TRP A 124 5.35 13.26 2.46
N GLY A 125 4.51 12.41 3.08
CA GLY A 125 3.96 11.22 2.43
C GLY A 125 3.17 11.55 1.16
N GLN A 126 2.32 12.57 1.21
CA GLN A 126 1.58 13.03 0.04
C GLN A 126 2.51 13.56 -1.06
N PHE A 127 3.55 14.31 -0.69
CA PHE A 127 4.55 14.79 -1.65
C PHE A 127 5.25 13.64 -2.37
N VAL A 128 5.68 12.61 -1.63
CA VAL A 128 6.29 11.40 -2.21
C VAL A 128 5.30 10.68 -3.12
N MET A 129 4.06 10.48 -2.65
CA MET A 129 3.03 9.77 -3.41
C MET A 129 2.66 10.49 -4.72
N THR A 130 2.54 11.82 -4.68
CA THR A 130 2.14 12.60 -5.86
C THR A 130 3.28 12.79 -6.86
N ASN A 131 4.50 13.07 -6.39
CA ASN A 131 5.59 13.51 -7.27
C ASN A 131 6.62 12.41 -7.57
N LEU A 132 6.89 11.53 -6.61
CA LEU A 132 7.99 10.56 -6.71
C LEU A 132 7.54 9.15 -7.10
N THR A 133 6.27 8.80 -6.90
CA THR A 133 5.74 7.47 -7.24
C THR A 133 6.00 7.11 -8.70
N SER A 134 5.78 8.03 -9.64
CA SER A 134 6.02 7.76 -11.06
C SER A 134 7.48 7.43 -11.34
N ALA A 135 8.42 8.22 -10.78
CA ALA A 135 9.85 7.96 -10.93
C ALA A 135 10.26 6.63 -10.28
N LEU A 136 9.70 6.32 -9.10
CA LEU A 136 9.93 5.06 -8.40
C LEU A 136 9.43 3.86 -9.22
N LEU A 137 8.23 3.94 -9.81
CA LEU A 137 7.68 2.88 -10.65
C LEU A 137 8.52 2.63 -11.90
N VAL A 138 9.03 3.69 -12.54
CA VAL A 138 9.97 3.55 -13.66
C VAL A 138 11.28 2.90 -13.22
N GLY A 139 11.83 3.31 -12.07
CA GLY A 139 13.05 2.72 -11.53
C GLY A 139 12.92 1.23 -11.21
N ILE A 140 11.83 0.83 -10.56
CA ILE A 140 11.51 -0.58 -10.29
C ILE A 140 11.30 -1.33 -11.61
N GLY A 141 10.60 -0.70 -12.57
CA GLY A 141 10.33 -1.29 -13.87
C GLY A 141 11.59 -1.65 -14.66
N ILE A 142 12.58 -0.76 -14.67
CA ILE A 142 13.84 -0.97 -15.39
C ILE A 142 14.78 -1.90 -14.62
N SER A 143 14.87 -1.74 -13.29
CA SER A 143 15.91 -2.40 -12.51
C SER A 143 15.52 -3.80 -12.00
N MET A 144 14.23 -4.07 -11.80
CA MET A 144 13.77 -5.24 -11.03
C MET A 144 12.80 -6.14 -11.80
N ILE A 145 12.27 -5.71 -12.95
CA ILE A 145 11.36 -6.52 -13.77
C ILE A 145 12.12 -7.16 -14.93
N ASP A 146 12.14 -8.50 -14.97
CA ASP A 146 12.48 -9.25 -16.17
C ASP A 146 11.22 -9.48 -17.03
N LEU A 147 10.99 -8.62 -18.01
CA LEU A 147 9.84 -8.69 -18.93
C LEU A 147 9.75 -10.02 -19.69
N LYS A 148 10.88 -10.71 -19.89
CA LYS A 148 10.90 -12.01 -20.56
C LYS A 148 10.33 -13.09 -19.63
N ALA A 149 10.78 -13.11 -18.38
CA ALA A 149 10.22 -14.00 -17.36
C ALA A 149 8.72 -13.72 -17.11
N VAL A 150 8.31 -12.45 -17.16
CA VAL A 150 6.89 -12.06 -17.10
C VAL A 150 6.10 -12.71 -18.24
N ALA A 151 6.54 -12.54 -19.49
CA ALA A 151 5.82 -13.06 -20.64
C ALA A 151 5.72 -14.59 -20.65
N GLU A 152 6.81 -15.28 -20.26
CA GLU A 152 6.85 -16.74 -20.16
C GLU A 152 5.97 -17.29 -19.02
N SER A 153 5.71 -16.49 -17.98
CA SER A 153 4.86 -16.89 -16.85
C SER A 153 3.35 -16.80 -17.12
N ILE A 154 2.94 -16.11 -18.19
CA ILE A 154 1.53 -15.97 -18.57
C ILE A 154 1.04 -17.29 -19.19
N SER A 155 0.54 -18.17 -18.32
CA SER A 155 -0.13 -19.41 -18.70
C SER A 155 -1.64 -19.33 -18.44
N PRO A 156 -2.46 -20.12 -19.15
CA PRO A 156 -3.89 -20.22 -18.87
C PRO A 156 -4.19 -20.60 -17.40
N LEU A 157 -3.37 -21.48 -16.82
CA LEU A 157 -3.48 -21.86 -15.41
C LEU A 157 -3.25 -20.66 -14.48
N TYR A 158 -2.24 -19.84 -14.76
CA TYR A 158 -1.94 -18.66 -13.96
C TYR A 158 -3.08 -17.63 -13.98
N LEU A 159 -3.70 -17.40 -15.14
CA LEU A 159 -4.88 -16.54 -15.27
C LEU A 159 -6.05 -17.02 -14.41
N VAL A 160 -6.30 -18.34 -14.39
CA VAL A 160 -7.34 -18.94 -13.55
C VAL A 160 -7.01 -18.75 -12.06
N LEU A 161 -5.76 -18.96 -11.65
CA LEU A 161 -5.35 -18.76 -10.25
C LEU A 161 -5.57 -17.31 -9.79
N VAL A 162 -5.16 -16.34 -10.61
CA VAL A 162 -5.39 -14.91 -10.30
C VAL A 162 -6.88 -14.62 -10.19
N PHE A 163 -7.70 -15.14 -11.12
CA PHE A 163 -9.15 -14.96 -11.06
C PHE A 163 -9.75 -15.53 -9.77
N VAL A 164 -9.37 -16.76 -9.37
CA VAL A 164 -9.85 -17.40 -8.14
C VAL A 164 -9.47 -16.59 -6.89
N VAL A 165 -8.24 -16.08 -6.83
CA VAL A 165 -7.79 -15.24 -5.71
C VAL A 165 -8.61 -13.95 -5.62
N ILE A 166 -8.79 -13.23 -6.74
CA ILE A 166 -9.56 -11.98 -6.77
C ILE A 166 -11.04 -12.25 -6.44
N ALA A 167 -11.63 -13.31 -6.97
CA ALA A 167 -13.00 -13.70 -6.64
C ALA A 167 -13.15 -14.04 -5.15
N GLY A 168 -12.20 -14.79 -4.58
CA GLY A 168 -12.16 -15.15 -3.17
C GLY A 168 -12.05 -13.92 -2.26
N VAL A 169 -11.16 -12.97 -2.57
CA VAL A 169 -11.04 -11.70 -1.84
C VAL A 169 -12.31 -10.87 -1.97
N THR A 170 -12.91 -10.82 -3.15
CA THR A 170 -14.15 -10.07 -3.39
C THR A 170 -15.31 -10.60 -2.56
N ILE A 171 -15.47 -11.92 -2.51
CA ILE A 171 -16.49 -12.57 -1.69
C ILE A 171 -16.17 -12.38 -0.21
N GLY A 172 -14.92 -12.62 0.20
CA GLY A 172 -14.49 -12.51 1.59
C GLY A 172 -14.60 -11.10 2.17
N ALA A 173 -14.40 -10.05 1.36
CA ALA A 173 -14.62 -8.67 1.78
C ALA A 173 -16.11 -8.26 1.79
N GLY A 174 -16.96 -8.99 1.07
CA GLY A 174 -18.40 -8.74 0.99
C GLY A 174 -19.25 -9.48 2.03
N VAL A 175 -18.69 -10.48 2.71
CA VAL A 175 -19.27 -11.17 3.87
C VAL A 175 -19.01 -10.37 5.14
#